data_AF-A0A5B0FHC6-F1
#
_entry.id   AF-A0A5B0FHC6-F1
#
_cell.length_a   1.000
_cell.length_b   1.000
_cell.length_c   1.000
_cell.angle_alpha   90.00
_cell.angle_beta   90.00
_cell.angle_gamma   90.00
#
_symmetry.space_group_name_H-M   'P 1'
#
loop_
_entity.id
_entity.type
_entity.pdbx_description
1 polymer ?
#
loop_
_entity_poly.entity_id
_entity_poly.type
_entity_poly.pdbx_seq_one_letter_code
_entity_poly.pdbx_strand_id
1 'polypeptide(L)'
;MKRILLLSTVHPPTDPRIFYKIAPALAEKYEVICVTPGAPKISGNTFKSYPVPFFKKLLPRILVSHPAVLWKCLVLRPDMVHIFVPELIPVALVLQCFGIKIVYEVQENLYKKFSIKTYNNGALFKKLFRYFDDLARQKFRLIFTEKAYLNEYSEMKYPFSIIQNFAKLQLIDSFTDTPKKMMVPEFFYTGVISIERSFDVMVAAFSELKIRYPYFHLHLFGPVRISDKIISTLPGFNHIRENLTFYGYSDQRIAFRNASGCIAGIALLKPVGDYPDSYTTKLFEYMALKLPVITSDFPSYREIVEPSQSGFCICPYNSKLLLEKLVFLIENEKERSEMGKRGRACVENYYNWQTECEKLLAFYASIVSPVNVI
;
A
#
# COMPACT_ATOMS: atom_id res chain seq x y z
N MET A 1 -22.27 22.20 1.61
CA MET A 1 -21.59 20.88 1.60
C MET A 1 -20.47 20.92 2.62
N LYS A 2 -20.27 19.89 3.46
CA LYS A 2 -19.17 19.88 4.44
C LYS A 2 -17.82 19.81 3.71
N ARG A 3 -16.83 20.56 4.20
CA ARG A 3 -15.48 20.61 3.63
C ARG A 3 -14.53 19.68 4.36
N ILE A 4 -13.90 18.77 3.63
CA ILE A 4 -12.94 17.80 4.15
C ILE A 4 -11.56 18.09 3.58
N LEU A 5 -10.58 18.27 4.47
CA LEU A 5 -9.18 18.42 4.11
C LEU A 5 -8.43 17.09 4.30
N LEU A 6 -7.97 16.50 3.21
CA LEU A 6 -7.10 15.33 3.19
C LEU A 6 -5.64 15.78 3.23
N LEU A 7 -4.91 15.40 4.28
CA LEU A 7 -3.66 16.07 4.64
C LEU A 7 -2.50 15.09 4.86
N SER A 8 -1.42 15.30 4.10
CA SER A 8 -0.15 14.61 4.30
C SER A 8 1.04 15.50 3.98
N THR A 9 2.17 15.27 4.64
CA THR A 9 3.46 15.94 4.39
C THR A 9 4.48 15.02 3.71
N VAL A 10 4.11 13.78 3.39
CA VAL A 10 5.03 12.77 2.82
C VAL A 10 4.50 12.09 1.56
N HIS A 11 3.19 11.95 1.41
CA HIS A 11 2.61 11.22 0.27
C HIS A 11 2.61 12.07 -1.01
N PRO A 12 3.09 11.56 -2.14
CA PRO A 12 3.06 12.27 -3.41
C PRO A 12 1.61 12.41 -3.95
N PRO A 13 1.38 13.25 -4.98
CA PRO A 13 0.06 13.35 -5.62
C PRO A 13 -0.35 12.10 -6.42
N THR A 14 0.57 11.15 -6.56
CA THR A 14 0.35 9.85 -7.20
C THR A 14 0.04 8.75 -6.18
N ASP A 15 -0.13 9.09 -4.89
CA ASP A 15 -0.47 8.09 -3.88
C ASP A 15 -1.85 7.46 -4.17
N PRO A 16 -1.92 6.14 -4.39
CA PRO A 16 -3.14 5.51 -4.85
C PRO A 16 -4.24 5.49 -3.77
N ARG A 17 -3.86 5.47 -2.49
CA ARG A 17 -4.82 5.45 -1.39
C ARG A 17 -5.49 6.81 -1.22
N ILE A 18 -4.74 7.89 -1.31
CA ILE A 18 -5.29 9.24 -1.19
C ILE A 18 -6.00 9.66 -2.48
N PHE A 19 -5.33 9.61 -3.64
CA PHE A 19 -5.80 10.28 -4.86
C PHE A 19 -6.70 9.44 -5.77
N TYR A 20 -6.62 8.10 -5.73
CA TYR A 20 -7.46 7.23 -6.58
C TYR A 20 -8.60 6.53 -5.82
N LYS A 21 -8.58 6.60 -4.49
CA LYS A 21 -9.46 5.86 -3.59
C LYS A 21 -10.23 6.81 -2.66
N ILE A 22 -9.58 7.37 -1.64
CA ILE A 22 -10.25 8.17 -0.60
C ILE A 22 -10.79 9.50 -1.13
N ALA A 23 -9.98 10.28 -1.84
CA ALA A 23 -10.40 11.60 -2.31
C ALA A 23 -11.58 11.54 -3.31
N PRO A 24 -11.56 10.69 -4.35
CA PRO A 24 -12.71 10.54 -5.25
C PRO A 24 -13.97 10.05 -4.52
N ALA A 25 -13.84 9.06 -3.62
CA ALA A 25 -14.98 8.54 -2.87
C ALA A 25 -15.66 9.64 -2.04
N LEU A 26 -14.87 10.40 -1.27
CA LEU A 26 -15.43 11.48 -0.45
C LEU A 26 -15.97 12.64 -1.30
N ALA A 27 -15.39 12.89 -2.48
CA ALA A 27 -15.83 13.97 -3.38
C ALA A 27 -17.25 13.77 -3.93
N GLU A 28 -17.79 12.54 -3.90
CA GLU A 28 -19.19 12.27 -4.25
C GLU A 28 -20.19 12.94 -3.30
N LYS A 29 -19.79 13.20 -2.04
CA LYS A 29 -20.70 13.70 -0.98
C LYS A 29 -20.21 14.97 -0.27
N TYR A 30 -18.94 15.34 -0.45
CA TYR A 30 -18.28 16.39 0.33
C TYR A 30 -17.40 17.30 -0.56
N GLU A 31 -17.15 18.54 -0.11
CA GLU A 31 -16.14 19.39 -0.76
C GLU A 31 -14.76 18.90 -0.29
N VAL A 32 -14.06 18.16 -1.15
CA VAL A 32 -12.75 17.59 -0.82
C VAL A 32 -11.61 18.49 -1.28
N ILE A 33 -10.63 18.67 -0.40
CA ILE A 33 -9.38 19.38 -0.68
C ILE A 33 -8.21 18.49 -0.24
N CYS A 34 -7.26 18.23 -1.14
CA CYS A 34 -6.04 17.50 -0.83
C CYS A 34 -4.86 18.46 -0.62
N VAL A 35 -4.14 18.30 0.48
CA VAL A 35 -2.92 19.05 0.78
C VAL A 35 -1.78 18.06 0.93
N THR A 36 -0.96 17.95 -0.12
CA THR A 36 0.17 17.01 -0.18
C THR A 36 1.38 17.61 -0.87
N PRO A 37 2.60 17.07 -0.65
CA PRO A 37 3.77 17.55 -1.36
C PRO A 37 3.68 17.36 -2.87
N GLY A 38 4.03 18.41 -3.63
CA GLY A 38 4.02 18.37 -5.10
C GLY A 38 2.63 18.29 -5.74
N ALA A 39 1.55 18.52 -4.97
CA ALA A 39 0.20 18.45 -5.52
C ALA A 39 -0.03 19.43 -6.68
N PRO A 40 -0.59 18.98 -7.82
CA PRO A 40 -0.90 19.87 -8.94
C PRO A 40 -1.93 20.92 -8.51
N LYS A 41 -1.89 22.11 -9.12
CA LYS A 41 -2.74 23.23 -8.68
C LYS A 41 -4.23 23.08 -9.02
N ILE A 42 -4.63 22.12 -9.86
CA ILE A 42 -5.98 21.58 -10.06
C ILE A 42 -5.78 20.25 -10.79
N SER A 43 -6.47 19.16 -10.39
CA SER A 43 -6.52 17.92 -11.15
C SER A 43 -7.98 17.52 -11.35
N GLY A 44 -8.47 17.59 -12.60
CA GLY A 44 -9.69 16.94 -13.10
C GLY A 44 -10.91 16.88 -12.17
N ASN A 45 -11.80 17.88 -12.29
CA ASN A 45 -13.24 17.91 -12.00
C ASN A 45 -13.85 17.34 -10.70
N THR A 46 -13.11 16.74 -9.75
CA THR A 46 -13.74 16.13 -8.54
C THR A 46 -13.28 16.73 -7.21
N PHE A 47 -12.02 17.12 -7.05
CA PHE A 47 -11.54 17.76 -5.81
C PHE A 47 -10.40 18.75 -6.07
N LYS A 48 -10.18 19.68 -5.13
CA LYS A 48 -9.09 20.67 -5.21
C LYS A 48 -7.82 20.13 -4.59
N SER A 49 -6.66 20.59 -5.03
CA SER A 49 -5.38 20.20 -4.44
C SER A 49 -4.42 21.37 -4.27
N TYR A 50 -3.66 21.37 -3.17
CA TYR A 50 -2.68 22.42 -2.87
C TYR A 50 -1.34 21.82 -2.42
N PRO A 51 -0.22 22.32 -2.95
CA PRO A 51 1.09 21.79 -2.60
C PRO A 51 1.54 22.26 -1.22
N VAL A 52 2.36 21.43 -0.56
CA VAL A 52 3.19 21.77 0.61
C VAL A 52 4.64 21.35 0.38
N PRO A 53 5.62 21.93 1.09
CA PRO A 53 7.02 21.51 0.97
C PRO A 53 7.25 20.04 1.38
N PHE A 54 8.03 19.32 0.58
CA PHE A 54 8.48 17.95 0.88
C PHE A 54 9.84 17.99 1.60
N PHE A 55 9.97 17.20 2.66
CA PHE A 55 11.28 16.89 3.24
C PHE A 55 11.35 15.43 3.66
N LYS A 56 12.50 14.77 3.47
CA LYS A 56 12.71 13.37 3.88
C LYS A 56 12.83 13.19 5.40
N LYS A 57 13.49 14.13 6.09
CA LYS A 57 13.69 14.10 7.54
C LYS A 57 12.55 14.82 8.28
N LEU A 58 12.23 14.36 9.48
CA LEU A 58 11.12 14.89 10.29
C LEU A 58 11.35 16.34 10.73
N LEU A 59 12.56 16.70 11.16
CA LEU A 59 12.83 18.03 11.73
C LEU A 59 12.52 19.19 10.75
N PRO A 60 13.00 19.17 9.49
CA PRO A 60 12.56 20.16 8.49
C PRO A 60 11.04 20.19 8.25
N ARG A 61 10.35 19.03 8.33
CA ARG A 61 8.88 19.00 8.20
C ARG A 61 8.19 19.71 9.36
N ILE A 62 8.69 19.53 10.59
CA ILE A 62 8.17 20.22 11.77
C ILE A 62 8.38 21.74 11.62
N LEU A 63 9.55 22.17 11.14
CA LEU A 63 9.89 23.59 11.07
C LEU A 63 9.23 24.33 9.89
N VAL A 64 8.95 23.62 8.79
CA VAL A 64 8.49 24.26 7.54
C VAL A 64 7.12 23.74 7.11
N SER A 65 6.97 22.42 6.94
CA SER A 65 5.73 21.84 6.42
C SER A 65 4.56 21.98 7.42
N HIS A 66 4.78 21.79 8.72
CA HIS A 66 3.72 21.86 9.74
C HIS A 66 3.11 23.27 9.87
N PRO A 67 3.90 24.36 9.98
CA PRO A 67 3.35 25.72 9.95
C PRO A 67 2.61 26.03 8.64
N ALA A 68 3.16 25.62 7.48
CA ALA A 68 2.51 25.82 6.19
C ALA A 68 1.15 25.11 6.10
N VAL A 69 1.07 23.90 6.65
CA VAL A 69 -0.16 23.11 6.75
C VAL A 69 -1.17 23.80 7.68
N LEU A 70 -0.74 24.21 8.87
CA LEU A 70 -1.60 24.92 9.83
C LEU A 70 -2.17 26.20 9.22
N TRP A 71 -1.34 27.00 8.55
CA TRP A 71 -1.76 28.20 7.82
C TRP A 71 -2.80 27.87 6.75
N LYS A 72 -2.56 26.83 5.92
CA LYS A 72 -3.55 26.39 4.92
C LYS A 72 -4.86 25.98 5.55
N CYS A 73 -4.86 25.27 6.68
CA CYS A 73 -6.09 24.92 7.40
C CYS A 73 -6.86 26.16 7.85
N LEU A 74 -6.16 27.18 8.37
CA LEU A 74 -6.80 28.44 8.79
C LEU A 74 -7.41 29.21 7.61
N VAL A 75 -6.75 29.22 6.45
CA VAL A 75 -7.25 29.87 5.23
C VAL A 75 -8.41 29.10 4.62
N LEU A 76 -8.28 27.78 4.51
CA LEU A 76 -9.26 26.91 3.84
C LEU A 76 -10.48 26.60 4.72
N ARG A 77 -10.40 26.81 6.04
CA ARG A 77 -11.49 26.62 7.02
C ARG A 77 -12.27 25.31 6.81
N PRO A 78 -11.62 24.15 6.92
CA PRO A 78 -12.31 22.86 6.76
C PRO A 78 -13.20 22.55 7.96
N ASP A 79 -14.31 21.85 7.74
CA ASP A 79 -15.13 21.28 8.82
C ASP A 79 -14.44 20.05 9.46
N MET A 80 -13.65 19.34 8.66
CA MET A 80 -12.95 18.12 9.06
C MET A 80 -11.58 18.01 8.40
N VAL A 81 -10.61 17.48 9.14
CA VAL A 81 -9.26 17.19 8.65
C VAL A 81 -8.98 15.70 8.83
N HIS A 82 -8.55 15.05 7.75
CA HIS A 82 -8.09 13.67 7.73
C HIS A 82 -6.58 13.64 7.53
N ILE A 83 -5.84 13.22 8.56
CA ILE A 83 -4.38 13.10 8.50
C ILE A 83 -3.94 11.66 8.20
N PHE A 84 -2.91 11.51 7.36
CA PHE A 84 -2.37 10.20 6.94
C PHE A 84 -0.98 9.89 7.52
N VAL A 85 -0.44 10.79 8.34
CA VAL A 85 0.89 10.61 8.95
C VAL A 85 0.89 11.02 10.42
N PRO A 86 1.53 10.24 11.30
CA PRO A 86 1.51 10.48 12.75
C PRO A 86 2.21 11.77 13.15
N GLU A 87 3.17 12.25 12.37
CA GLU A 87 3.86 13.51 12.69
C GLU A 87 2.92 14.73 12.67
N LEU A 88 1.76 14.62 12.03
CA LEU A 88 0.75 15.69 12.00
C LEU A 88 -0.20 15.65 13.20
N ILE A 89 -0.11 14.65 14.09
CA ILE A 89 -0.95 14.58 15.29
C ILE A 89 -0.86 15.87 16.14
N PRO A 90 0.33 16.45 16.42
CA PRO A 90 0.42 17.71 17.16
C PRO A 90 -0.32 18.86 16.46
N VAL A 91 -0.22 18.96 15.13
CA VAL A 91 -0.95 19.96 14.34
C VAL A 91 -2.46 19.72 14.42
N ALA A 92 -2.89 18.46 14.33
CA ALA A 92 -4.29 18.10 14.42
C ALA A 92 -4.89 18.38 15.81
N LEU A 93 -4.11 18.24 16.89
CA LEU A 93 -4.54 18.63 18.25
C LEU A 93 -4.81 20.14 18.33
N VAL A 94 -3.95 20.97 17.70
CA VAL A 94 -4.17 22.42 17.62
C VAL A 94 -5.43 22.73 16.80
N LEU A 95 -5.60 22.08 15.65
CA LEU A 95 -6.79 22.27 14.80
C LEU A 95 -8.09 21.88 15.52
N GLN A 96 -8.05 20.83 16.35
CA GLN A 96 -9.19 20.42 17.15
C GLN A 96 -9.63 21.50 18.16
N CYS A 97 -8.71 22.30 18.71
CA CYS A 97 -9.04 23.43 19.58
C CYS A 97 -9.84 24.52 18.85
N PHE A 98 -9.79 24.58 17.52
CA PHE A 98 -10.61 25.46 16.68
C PHE A 98 -11.95 24.82 16.27
N GLY A 99 -12.35 23.70 16.89
CA GLY A 99 -13.60 23.01 16.62
C GLY A 99 -13.58 22.12 15.37
N ILE A 100 -12.43 21.93 14.74
CA ILE A 100 -12.28 21.09 13.54
C ILE A 100 -12.32 19.61 13.95
N LYS A 101 -13.17 18.82 13.27
CA LYS A 101 -13.23 17.37 13.51
C LYS A 101 -11.98 16.70 12.91
N ILE A 102 -11.33 15.83 13.67
CA ILE A 102 -10.13 15.13 13.21
C ILE A 102 -10.42 13.65 12.97
N VAL A 103 -9.97 13.17 11.81
CA VAL A 103 -9.80 11.75 11.48
C VAL A 103 -8.31 11.49 11.32
N TYR A 104 -7.78 10.47 11.99
CA TYR A 104 -6.40 10.03 11.83
C TYR A 104 -6.39 8.61 11.28
N GLU A 105 -5.76 8.42 10.13
CA GLU A 105 -5.57 7.11 9.53
C GLU A 105 -4.18 6.54 9.84
N VAL A 106 -4.20 5.39 10.49
CA VAL A 106 -3.01 4.58 10.82
C VAL A 106 -2.73 3.64 9.65
N GLN A 107 -1.84 4.08 8.75
CA GLN A 107 -1.43 3.31 7.56
C GLN A 107 -0.28 2.33 7.82
N GLU A 108 0.46 2.54 8.90
CA GLU A 108 1.59 1.71 9.29
C GLU A 108 1.60 1.56 10.81
N ASN A 109 1.84 0.35 11.30
CA ASN A 109 2.01 0.14 12.73
C ASN A 109 3.45 0.50 13.14
N LEU A 110 3.67 1.78 13.47
CA LEU A 110 4.99 2.27 13.86
C LEU A 110 5.53 1.63 15.14
N TYR A 111 4.68 1.12 16.03
CA TYR A 111 5.14 0.38 17.23
C TYR A 111 6.00 -0.83 16.83
N LYS A 112 5.65 -1.50 15.73
CA LYS A 112 6.41 -2.63 15.16
C LYS A 112 7.43 -2.21 14.11
N LYS A 113 7.19 -1.13 13.35
CA LYS A 113 8.03 -0.71 12.22
C LYS A 113 9.28 0.09 12.57
N PHE A 114 9.43 0.65 13.77
CA PHE A 114 10.59 1.50 14.08
C PHE A 114 11.95 0.82 13.84
N SER A 115 12.08 -0.48 14.13
CA SER A 115 13.34 -1.22 13.97
C SER A 115 13.89 -1.21 12.53
N ILE A 116 13.01 -1.14 11.53
CA ILE A 116 13.37 -1.19 10.11
C ILE A 116 13.44 0.20 9.44
N LYS A 117 13.18 1.30 10.17
CA LYS A 117 13.26 2.65 9.60
C LYS A 117 14.71 3.13 9.55
N THR A 118 15.14 3.52 8.35
CA THR A 118 16.47 4.10 8.10
C THR A 118 16.59 5.58 8.44
N TYR A 119 15.47 6.27 8.68
CA TYR A 119 15.40 7.67 9.08
C TYR A 119 14.28 7.90 10.09
N ASN A 120 14.34 9.01 10.83
CA ASN A 120 13.38 9.37 11.88
C ASN A 120 13.20 8.29 12.96
N ASN A 121 14.29 7.59 13.30
CA ASN A 121 14.30 6.45 14.22
C ASN A 121 14.99 6.76 15.58
N GLY A 122 15.25 8.03 15.87
CA GLY A 122 15.88 8.45 17.13
C GLY A 122 14.97 8.20 18.34
N ALA A 123 15.55 7.96 19.51
CA ALA A 123 14.81 7.69 20.75
C ALA A 123 13.78 8.78 21.10
N LEU A 124 14.15 10.06 20.90
CA LEU A 124 13.25 11.19 21.09
C LEU A 124 12.03 11.11 20.17
N PHE A 125 12.22 10.81 18.87
CA PHE A 125 11.10 10.69 17.92
C PHE A 125 10.18 9.53 18.26
N LYS A 126 10.73 8.40 18.76
CA LYS A 126 9.92 7.27 19.26
C LYS A 126 9.08 7.68 20.46
N LYS A 127 9.68 8.37 21.43
CA LYS A 127 8.99 8.84 22.63
C LYS A 127 7.88 9.83 22.29
N LEU A 128 8.18 10.81 21.44
CA LEU A 128 7.19 11.78 20.96
C LEU A 128 6.07 11.11 20.18
N PHE A 129 6.40 10.17 19.28
CA PHE A 129 5.40 9.40 18.56
C PHE A 129 4.44 8.70 19.52
N ARG A 130 4.95 7.91 20.48
CA ARG A 130 4.10 7.20 21.45
C ARG A 130 3.19 8.16 22.20
N TYR A 131 3.75 9.22 22.76
CA TYR A 131 3.00 10.23 23.49
C TYR A 131 1.86 10.84 22.66
N PHE A 132 2.14 11.25 21.43
CA PHE A 132 1.12 11.85 20.57
C PHE A 132 0.12 10.81 20.03
N ASP A 133 0.56 9.60 19.70
CA ASP A 133 -0.32 8.52 19.26
C ASP A 133 -1.31 8.12 20.37
N ASP A 134 -0.84 8.03 21.62
CA ASP A 134 -1.69 7.75 22.79
C ASP A 134 -2.74 8.86 22.98
N LEU A 135 -2.35 10.13 22.81
CA LEU A 135 -3.30 11.25 22.81
C LEU A 135 -4.30 11.18 21.65
N ALA A 136 -3.86 10.78 20.46
CA ALA A 136 -4.72 10.67 19.28
C ALA A 136 -5.84 9.64 19.51
N ARG A 137 -5.54 8.50 20.17
CA ARG A 137 -6.55 7.48 20.52
C ARG A 137 -7.67 7.99 21.42
N GLN A 138 -7.34 8.96 22.27
CA GLN A 138 -8.29 9.56 23.21
C GLN A 138 -9.02 10.78 22.64
N LYS A 139 -8.57 11.34 21.52
CA LYS A 139 -9.06 12.63 21.00
C LYS A 139 -9.60 12.57 19.59
N PHE A 140 -9.15 11.64 18.76
CA PHE A 140 -9.48 11.58 17.34
C PHE A 140 -10.33 10.36 17.02
N ARG A 141 -11.04 10.46 15.90
CA ARG A 141 -11.64 9.31 15.25
C ARG A 141 -10.56 8.62 14.41
N LEU A 142 -10.51 7.30 14.44
CA LEU A 142 -9.41 6.56 13.81
C LEU A 142 -9.89 5.76 12.61
N ILE A 143 -9.03 5.69 11.60
CA ILE A 143 -9.14 4.69 10.53
C ILE A 143 -7.91 3.79 10.62
N PHE A 144 -8.13 2.49 10.72
CA PHE A 144 -7.05 1.50 10.63
C PHE A 144 -7.04 0.90 9.24
N THR A 145 -5.85 0.76 8.65
CA THR A 145 -5.73 0.06 7.37
C THR A 145 -5.72 -1.46 7.52
N GLU A 146 -5.59 -1.97 8.74
CA GLU A 146 -5.51 -3.40 9.02
C GLU A 146 -6.20 -3.75 10.34
N LYS A 147 -6.90 -4.90 10.34
CA LYS A 147 -7.59 -5.39 11.54
C LYS A 147 -6.62 -5.74 12.67
N ALA A 148 -5.46 -6.31 12.34
CA ALA A 148 -4.47 -6.73 13.33
C ALA A 148 -3.88 -5.56 14.13
N TYR A 149 -3.99 -4.31 13.65
CA TYR A 149 -3.52 -3.14 14.39
C TYR A 149 -4.31 -2.94 15.70
N LEU A 150 -5.52 -3.48 15.81
CA LEU A 150 -6.28 -3.43 17.07
C LEU A 150 -5.62 -4.22 18.21
N ASN A 151 -4.61 -5.07 17.93
CA ASN A 151 -3.81 -5.71 18.97
C ASN A 151 -2.93 -4.69 19.71
N GLU A 152 -2.48 -3.63 19.03
CA GLU A 152 -1.72 -2.53 19.64
C GLU A 152 -2.59 -1.32 19.98
N TYR A 153 -3.71 -1.14 19.27
CA TYR A 153 -4.64 -0.03 19.42
C TYR A 153 -5.90 -0.48 20.18
N SER A 154 -5.83 -0.41 21.51
CA SER A 154 -6.95 -0.62 22.42
C SER A 154 -7.53 0.69 22.97
N GLU A 155 -8.72 0.62 23.57
CA GLU A 155 -9.30 1.67 24.42
C GLU A 155 -9.49 3.04 23.73
N MET A 156 -10.08 3.05 22.54
CA MET A 156 -10.37 4.28 21.80
C MET A 156 -11.63 4.97 22.33
N LYS A 157 -11.53 6.27 22.62
CA LYS A 157 -12.65 7.06 23.13
C LYS A 157 -13.70 7.39 22.06
N TYR A 158 -13.26 7.56 20.82
CA TYR A 158 -14.11 7.92 19.69
C TYR A 158 -14.27 6.74 18.73
N PRO A 159 -15.32 6.74 17.89
CA PRO A 159 -15.52 5.71 16.88
C PRO A 159 -14.31 5.58 15.95
N PHE A 160 -14.03 4.34 15.56
CA PHE A 160 -13.05 4.00 14.54
C PHE A 160 -13.67 3.15 13.44
N SER A 161 -12.96 3.04 12.31
CA SER A 161 -13.31 2.11 11.24
C SER A 161 -12.06 1.40 10.73
N ILE A 162 -12.23 0.19 10.19
CA ILE A 162 -11.16 -0.55 9.51
C ILE A 162 -11.43 -0.44 8.02
N ILE A 163 -10.54 0.26 7.30
CA ILE A 163 -10.65 0.53 5.86
C ILE A 163 -9.38 0.04 5.17
N GLN A 164 -9.45 -1.18 4.63
CA GLN A 164 -8.29 -1.87 4.07
C GLN A 164 -7.92 -1.33 2.70
N ASN A 165 -6.65 -1.49 2.31
CA ASN A 165 -6.13 -0.91 1.05
C ASN A 165 -6.33 -1.85 -0.16
N PHE A 166 -7.51 -2.46 -0.29
CA PHE A 166 -7.79 -3.43 -1.36
C PHE A 166 -7.76 -2.86 -2.77
N ALA A 167 -7.59 -3.75 -3.75
CA ALA A 167 -7.49 -3.40 -5.16
C ALA A 167 -8.77 -2.73 -5.68
N LYS A 168 -8.61 -1.70 -6.53
CA LYS A 168 -9.75 -1.06 -7.22
C LYS A 168 -9.93 -1.72 -8.58
N LEU A 169 -10.88 -2.65 -8.68
CA LEU A 169 -11.03 -3.54 -9.84
C LEU A 169 -11.26 -2.78 -11.14
N GLN A 170 -12.17 -1.80 -11.16
CA GLN A 170 -12.44 -0.96 -12.33
C GLN A 170 -11.17 -0.27 -12.89
N LEU A 171 -10.27 0.14 -11.99
CA LEU A 171 -8.99 0.73 -12.38
C LEU A 171 -8.11 -0.33 -13.07
N ILE A 172 -7.99 -1.51 -12.48
CA ILE A 172 -7.19 -2.61 -13.04
C ILE A 172 -7.74 -3.06 -14.40
N ASP A 173 -9.06 -3.24 -14.50
CA ASP A 173 -9.73 -3.72 -15.71
C ASP A 173 -9.46 -2.80 -16.91
N SER A 174 -9.48 -1.48 -16.69
CA SER A 174 -9.20 -0.48 -17.72
C SER A 174 -7.78 -0.52 -18.34
N PHE A 175 -6.88 -1.36 -17.81
CA PHE A 175 -5.51 -1.50 -18.30
C PHE A 175 -5.19 -2.90 -18.83
N THR A 176 -6.14 -3.84 -18.80
CA THR A 176 -5.87 -5.26 -19.08
C THR A 176 -6.55 -5.81 -20.34
N ASP A 177 -7.08 -4.94 -21.20
CA ASP A 177 -7.98 -5.35 -22.29
C ASP A 177 -7.33 -6.19 -23.42
N THR A 178 -6.01 -6.39 -23.41
CA THR A 178 -5.34 -7.16 -24.48
C THR A 178 -4.54 -8.33 -23.90
N PRO A 179 -4.95 -9.58 -24.18
CA PRO A 179 -4.14 -10.76 -23.90
C PRO A 179 -2.83 -10.67 -24.68
N LYS A 180 -1.70 -10.67 -23.98
CA LYS A 180 -0.38 -10.72 -24.61
C LYS A 180 0.06 -12.18 -24.71
N LYS A 181 0.24 -12.69 -25.93
CA LYS A 181 0.87 -14.02 -26.12
C LYS A 181 2.35 -13.89 -25.83
N MET A 182 2.83 -14.67 -24.87
CA MET A 182 4.21 -14.62 -24.43
C MET A 182 5.07 -15.63 -25.19
N MET A 183 6.24 -15.19 -25.67
CA MET A 183 7.20 -16.09 -26.34
C MET A 183 8.08 -16.85 -25.34
N VAL A 184 8.24 -16.30 -24.14
CA VAL A 184 9.04 -16.87 -23.04
C VAL A 184 8.25 -16.73 -21.73
N PRO A 185 8.54 -17.53 -20.70
CA PRO A 185 7.98 -17.31 -19.37
C PRO A 185 8.30 -15.89 -18.86
N GLU A 186 7.28 -15.09 -18.58
CA GLU A 186 7.42 -13.78 -17.95
C GLU A 186 6.82 -13.80 -16.53
N PHE A 187 7.45 -13.08 -15.60
CA PHE A 187 7.04 -13.00 -14.20
C PHE A 187 6.91 -11.54 -13.77
N PHE A 188 6.05 -11.29 -12.80
CA PHE A 188 5.67 -9.93 -12.43
C PHE A 188 5.92 -9.62 -10.95
N TYR A 189 6.52 -8.46 -10.69
CA TYR A 189 6.70 -7.90 -9.36
C TYR A 189 6.43 -6.41 -9.35
N THR A 190 5.60 -5.95 -8.41
CA THR A 190 5.39 -4.52 -8.11
C THR A 190 5.78 -4.18 -6.68
N GLY A 191 6.21 -2.95 -6.44
CA GLY A 191 6.56 -2.40 -5.13
C GLY A 191 8.06 -2.20 -4.93
N VAL A 192 8.43 -1.65 -3.76
CA VAL A 192 9.84 -1.44 -3.38
C VAL A 192 10.61 -2.75 -3.49
N ILE A 193 11.78 -2.73 -4.14
CA ILE A 193 12.66 -3.88 -4.28
C ILE A 193 13.69 -3.80 -3.16
N SER A 194 13.62 -4.74 -2.20
CA SER A 194 14.52 -4.78 -1.03
C SER A 194 14.75 -6.21 -0.53
N ILE A 195 15.72 -6.40 0.36
CA ILE A 195 16.03 -7.70 0.97
C ILE A 195 14.85 -8.17 1.85
N GLU A 196 14.21 -7.24 2.56
CA GLU A 196 13.00 -7.50 3.37
C GLU A 196 11.82 -7.95 2.51
N ARG A 197 11.86 -7.69 1.20
CA ARG A 197 10.86 -8.15 0.22
C ARG A 197 11.40 -9.27 -0.66
N SER A 198 12.32 -10.05 -0.09
CA SER A 198 12.83 -11.30 -0.63
C SER A 198 13.49 -11.20 -2.01
N PHE A 199 14.09 -10.05 -2.35
CA PHE A 199 14.80 -9.90 -3.61
C PHE A 199 15.97 -10.88 -3.74
N ASP A 200 16.70 -11.13 -2.66
CA ASP A 200 17.75 -12.15 -2.56
C ASP A 200 17.24 -13.57 -2.87
N VAL A 201 16.05 -13.91 -2.36
CA VAL A 201 15.43 -15.22 -2.59
C VAL A 201 14.93 -15.36 -4.03
N MET A 202 14.37 -14.29 -4.60
CA MET A 202 14.03 -14.24 -6.02
C MET A 202 15.28 -14.45 -6.88
N VAL A 203 16.38 -13.74 -6.61
CA VAL A 203 17.63 -13.90 -7.37
C VAL A 203 18.14 -15.34 -7.34
N ALA A 204 18.18 -15.96 -6.16
CA ALA A 204 18.61 -17.35 -6.02
C ALA A 204 17.71 -18.32 -6.81
N ALA A 205 16.38 -18.18 -6.67
CA ALA A 205 15.42 -19.05 -7.37
C ALA A 205 15.48 -18.89 -8.89
N PHE A 206 15.56 -17.65 -9.38
CA PHE A 206 15.66 -17.38 -10.83
C PHE A 206 17.01 -17.79 -11.40
N SER A 207 18.09 -17.74 -10.62
CA SER A 207 19.39 -18.26 -11.03
C SER A 207 19.35 -19.77 -11.27
N GLU A 208 18.66 -20.52 -10.41
CA GLU A 208 18.45 -21.95 -10.64
C GLU A 208 17.45 -22.21 -11.79
N LEU A 209 16.39 -21.38 -11.91
CA LEU A 209 15.42 -21.48 -13.01
C LEU A 209 16.10 -21.36 -14.38
N LYS A 210 17.08 -20.45 -14.51
CA LYS A 210 17.81 -20.20 -15.76
C LYS A 210 18.50 -21.44 -16.33
N ILE A 211 18.89 -22.39 -15.49
CA ILE A 211 19.50 -23.66 -15.91
C ILE A 211 18.52 -24.47 -16.77
N ARG A 212 17.23 -24.45 -16.40
CA ARG A 212 16.18 -25.21 -17.10
C ARG A 212 15.44 -24.40 -18.16
N TYR A 213 15.27 -23.10 -17.91
CA TYR A 213 14.60 -22.16 -18.80
C TYR A 213 15.55 -20.98 -19.05
N PRO A 214 16.48 -21.06 -20.01
CA PRO A 214 17.48 -20.02 -20.24
C PRO A 214 16.88 -18.66 -20.65
N TYR A 215 15.72 -18.73 -21.33
CA TYR A 215 14.97 -17.57 -21.79
C TYR A 215 13.72 -17.40 -20.94
N PHE A 216 13.75 -16.43 -20.03
CA PHE A 216 12.62 -15.94 -19.24
C PHE A 216 12.80 -14.45 -18.97
N HIS A 217 11.77 -13.79 -18.46
CA HIS A 217 11.84 -12.40 -18.04
C HIS A 217 11.18 -12.17 -16.68
N LEU A 218 11.79 -11.35 -15.81
CA LEU A 218 11.17 -10.86 -14.59
C LEU A 218 11.04 -9.33 -14.65
N HIS A 219 9.79 -8.86 -14.67
CA HIS A 219 9.47 -7.44 -14.63
C HIS A 219 9.44 -6.94 -13.18
N LEU A 220 10.31 -5.99 -12.85
CA LEU A 220 10.48 -5.42 -11.52
C LEU A 220 10.05 -3.93 -11.52
N PHE A 221 8.82 -3.67 -11.11
CA PHE A 221 8.26 -2.33 -11.00
C PHE A 221 8.36 -1.79 -9.57
N GLY A 222 9.20 -0.79 -9.36
CA GLY A 222 9.30 -0.06 -8.11
C GLY A 222 10.71 0.43 -7.79
N PRO A 223 10.86 1.29 -6.78
CA PRO A 223 12.16 1.81 -6.40
C PRO A 223 13.03 0.70 -5.78
N VAL A 224 14.27 0.62 -6.23
CA VAL A 224 15.30 -0.25 -5.63
C VAL A 224 15.82 0.40 -4.35
N ARG A 225 15.72 -0.33 -3.23
CA ARG A 225 16.25 0.07 -1.91
C ARG A 225 17.33 -0.87 -1.42
N ILE A 226 18.13 -1.35 -2.35
CA ILE A 226 19.33 -2.15 -2.12
C ILE A 226 20.47 -1.39 -2.78
N SER A 227 21.62 -1.27 -2.13
CA SER A 227 22.77 -0.64 -2.77
C SER A 227 23.32 -1.53 -3.88
N ASP A 228 23.86 -0.92 -4.95
CA ASP A 228 24.46 -1.67 -6.06
C ASP A 228 25.55 -2.64 -5.57
N LYS A 229 26.32 -2.23 -4.54
CA LYS A 229 27.31 -3.08 -3.88
C LYS A 229 26.69 -4.38 -3.34
N ILE A 230 25.54 -4.30 -2.66
CA ILE A 230 24.87 -5.49 -2.13
C ILE A 230 24.29 -6.34 -3.27
N ILE A 231 23.63 -5.71 -4.24
CA ILE A 231 23.05 -6.42 -5.41
C ILE A 231 24.13 -7.21 -6.15
N SER A 232 25.29 -6.60 -6.41
CA SER A 232 26.40 -7.25 -7.12
C SER A 232 27.00 -8.44 -6.36
N THR A 233 26.80 -8.52 -5.05
CA THR A 233 27.27 -9.63 -4.20
C THR A 233 26.26 -10.74 -4.04
N LEU A 234 25.01 -10.59 -4.51
CA LEU A 234 24.00 -11.64 -4.40
C LEU A 234 24.38 -12.83 -5.30
N PRO A 235 24.48 -14.06 -4.74
CA PRO A 235 24.78 -15.25 -5.52
C PRO A 235 23.76 -15.43 -6.65
N GLY A 236 24.26 -15.60 -7.88
CA GLY A 236 23.41 -15.79 -9.07
C GLY A 236 22.90 -14.51 -9.74
N PHE A 237 23.06 -13.32 -9.14
CA PHE A 237 22.56 -12.07 -9.75
C PHE A 237 23.15 -11.81 -11.13
N ASN A 238 24.48 -11.89 -11.26
CA ASN A 238 25.15 -11.70 -12.55
C ASN A 238 24.71 -12.73 -13.60
N HIS A 239 24.34 -13.94 -13.17
CA HIS A 239 23.88 -15.00 -14.07
C HIS A 239 22.53 -14.67 -14.71
N ILE A 240 21.64 -13.97 -14.00
CA ILE A 240 20.28 -13.65 -14.46
C ILE A 240 20.06 -12.19 -14.82
N ARG A 241 21.08 -11.33 -14.70
CA ARG A 241 20.93 -9.87 -14.85
C ARG A 241 20.20 -9.47 -16.13
N GLU A 242 20.49 -10.14 -17.24
CA GLU A 242 19.87 -9.89 -18.56
C GLU A 242 18.39 -10.33 -18.63
N ASN A 243 17.95 -11.20 -17.72
CA ASN A 243 16.56 -11.64 -17.59
C ASN A 243 15.72 -10.70 -16.69
N LEU A 244 16.33 -9.68 -16.07
CA LEU A 244 15.66 -8.76 -15.14
C LEU A 244 15.50 -7.38 -15.76
N THR A 245 14.28 -6.83 -15.75
CA THR A 245 14.07 -5.40 -16.07
C THR A 245 13.60 -4.64 -14.84
N PHE A 246 14.40 -3.64 -14.45
CA PHE A 246 14.07 -2.70 -13.38
C PHE A 246 13.45 -1.44 -13.98
N TYR A 247 12.15 -1.27 -13.80
CA TYR A 247 11.40 -0.12 -14.34
C TYR A 247 11.45 1.11 -13.43
N GLY A 248 12.00 0.97 -12.22
CA GLY A 248 11.96 2.04 -11.21
C GLY A 248 10.54 2.34 -10.73
N TYR A 249 10.33 3.50 -10.10
CA TYR A 249 8.98 3.93 -9.74
C TYR A 249 8.14 4.16 -11.00
N SER A 250 7.07 3.38 -11.13
CA SER A 250 6.18 3.43 -12.28
C SER A 250 4.75 3.64 -11.82
N ASP A 251 3.99 4.38 -12.63
CA ASP A 251 2.56 4.49 -12.48
C ASP A 251 1.89 3.11 -12.66
N GLN A 252 0.89 2.80 -11.83
CA GLN A 252 0.21 1.49 -11.85
C GLN A 252 -0.38 1.16 -13.23
N ARG A 253 -0.79 2.17 -14.00
CA ARG A 253 -1.32 2.03 -15.37
C ARG A 253 -0.32 1.39 -16.31
N ILE A 254 0.96 1.73 -16.17
CA ILE A 254 2.05 1.20 -16.99
C ILE A 254 2.44 -0.18 -16.47
N ALA A 255 2.56 -0.33 -15.15
CA ALA A 255 2.95 -1.59 -14.53
C ALA A 255 1.95 -2.72 -14.87
N PHE A 256 0.65 -2.49 -14.68
CA PHE A 256 -0.37 -3.53 -14.84
C PHE A 256 -0.54 -4.02 -16.28
N ARG A 257 -0.23 -3.20 -17.28
CA ARG A 257 -0.18 -3.64 -18.69
C ARG A 257 0.87 -4.73 -18.94
N ASN A 258 1.97 -4.70 -18.19
CA ASN A 258 3.04 -5.70 -18.29
C ASN A 258 2.73 -6.98 -17.49
N ALA A 259 1.66 -6.98 -16.69
CA ALA A 259 1.22 -8.16 -15.97
C ALA A 259 0.44 -9.14 -16.87
N SER A 260 -0.15 -8.65 -17.96
CA SER A 260 -0.92 -9.47 -18.91
C SER A 260 -0.04 -10.57 -19.51
N GLY A 261 -0.48 -11.83 -19.37
CA GLY A 261 0.24 -12.99 -19.88
C GLY A 261 1.40 -13.48 -19.01
N CYS A 262 1.73 -12.79 -17.92
CA CYS A 262 2.73 -13.27 -16.96
C CYS A 262 2.28 -14.61 -16.32
N ILE A 263 3.27 -15.42 -15.95
CA ILE A 263 3.08 -16.74 -15.34
C ILE A 263 2.60 -16.62 -13.89
N ALA A 264 3.16 -15.66 -13.14
CA ALA A 264 2.84 -15.44 -11.74
C ALA A 264 3.18 -14.01 -11.29
N GLY A 265 2.47 -13.54 -10.27
CA GLY A 265 2.84 -12.39 -9.48
C GLY A 265 3.57 -12.81 -8.20
N ILE A 266 4.76 -12.26 -7.95
CA ILE A 266 5.58 -12.60 -6.77
C ILE A 266 5.39 -11.54 -5.69
N ALA A 267 4.88 -11.95 -4.53
CA ALA A 267 4.48 -11.09 -3.41
C ALA A 267 5.16 -11.43 -2.07
N LEU A 268 6.40 -11.93 -2.13
CA LEU A 268 7.15 -12.31 -0.94
C LEU A 268 7.57 -11.11 -0.07
N LEU A 269 7.44 -11.30 1.23
CA LEU A 269 7.78 -10.41 2.34
C LEU A 269 8.39 -11.24 3.48
N LYS A 270 9.57 -10.86 3.96
CA LYS A 270 10.12 -11.42 5.20
C LYS A 270 9.33 -10.91 6.41
N PRO A 271 9.19 -11.69 7.51
CA PRO A 271 8.46 -11.29 8.71
C PRO A 271 9.22 -10.22 9.51
N VAL A 272 9.26 -8.99 8.99
CA VAL A 272 9.89 -7.83 9.62
C VAL A 272 8.89 -6.71 9.84
N GLY A 273 9.02 -6.00 10.96
CA GLY A 273 8.08 -4.93 11.32
C GLY A 273 6.64 -5.44 11.46
N ASP A 274 5.71 -4.81 10.76
CA ASP A 274 4.28 -5.16 10.75
C ASP A 274 3.85 -5.97 9.52
N TYR A 275 4.81 -6.51 8.73
CA TYR A 275 4.48 -7.26 7.51
C TYR A 275 3.60 -8.50 7.77
N PRO A 276 3.82 -9.30 8.83
CA PRO A 276 2.91 -10.42 9.15
C PRO A 276 1.49 -9.98 9.52
N ASP A 277 1.34 -8.75 10.01
CA ASP A 277 0.09 -8.19 10.53
C ASP A 277 -0.60 -7.24 9.53
N SER A 278 -0.13 -7.19 8.28
CA SER A 278 -0.68 -6.30 7.25
C SER A 278 -0.76 -6.97 5.89
N TYR A 279 -1.74 -6.55 5.09
CA TYR A 279 -1.86 -7.03 3.74
C TYR A 279 -1.03 -6.20 2.78
N THR A 280 -0.23 -6.88 1.95
CA THR A 280 0.40 -6.26 0.81
C THR A 280 -0.63 -6.08 -0.31
N THR A 281 -0.78 -4.86 -0.82
CA THR A 281 -1.79 -4.57 -1.86
C THR A 281 -1.57 -5.40 -3.13
N LYS A 282 -0.30 -5.71 -3.43
CA LYS A 282 0.09 -6.50 -4.61
C LYS A 282 -0.55 -7.90 -4.62
N LEU A 283 -0.85 -8.49 -3.46
CA LEU A 283 -1.54 -9.78 -3.38
C LEU A 283 -2.90 -9.69 -4.10
N PHE A 284 -3.70 -8.71 -3.71
CA PHE A 284 -5.02 -8.47 -4.30
C PHE A 284 -4.94 -7.90 -5.71
N GLU A 285 -3.93 -7.07 -6.01
CA GLU A 285 -3.71 -6.57 -7.37
C GLU A 285 -3.41 -7.72 -8.34
N TYR A 286 -2.55 -8.68 -7.97
CA TYR A 286 -2.23 -9.83 -8.82
C TYR A 286 -3.43 -10.77 -8.99
N MET A 287 -4.18 -11.02 -7.92
CA MET A 287 -5.45 -11.76 -8.00
C MET A 287 -6.44 -11.07 -8.94
N ALA A 288 -6.57 -9.74 -8.86
CA ALA A 288 -7.39 -8.95 -9.77
C ALA A 288 -6.88 -8.99 -11.23
N LEU A 289 -5.58 -9.12 -11.43
CA LEU A 289 -4.94 -9.30 -12.74
C LEU A 289 -5.06 -10.74 -13.28
N LYS A 290 -5.79 -11.62 -12.60
CA LYS A 290 -5.90 -13.06 -12.92
C LYS A 290 -4.55 -13.77 -12.94
N LEU A 291 -3.61 -13.33 -12.12
CA LEU A 291 -2.31 -13.97 -11.94
C LEU A 291 -2.33 -14.86 -10.70
N PRO A 292 -1.86 -16.12 -10.81
CA PRO A 292 -1.44 -16.88 -9.65
C PRO A 292 -0.46 -16.10 -8.79
N VAL A 293 -0.69 -16.11 -7.48
CA VAL A 293 0.17 -15.37 -6.54
C VAL A 293 1.10 -16.31 -5.80
N ILE A 294 2.39 -16.00 -5.78
CA ILE A 294 3.35 -16.63 -4.87
C ILE A 294 3.64 -15.64 -3.76
N THR A 295 3.12 -15.89 -2.55
CA THR A 295 3.18 -14.95 -1.42
C THR A 295 3.82 -15.57 -0.19
N SER A 296 4.11 -14.73 0.80
CA SER A 296 4.67 -15.19 2.07
C SER A 296 3.69 -16.04 2.85
N ASP A 297 4.27 -16.98 3.57
CA ASP A 297 3.59 -17.88 4.48
C ASP A 297 3.18 -17.22 5.81
N PHE A 298 2.29 -16.23 5.71
CA PHE A 298 1.67 -15.57 6.87
C PHE A 298 0.27 -16.13 7.10
N PRO A 299 -0.17 -16.31 8.36
CA PRO A 299 -1.52 -16.83 8.66
C PRO A 299 -2.63 -16.07 7.93
N SER A 300 -2.58 -14.74 7.95
CA SER A 300 -3.54 -13.87 7.25
C SER A 300 -3.54 -14.07 5.73
N TYR A 301 -2.41 -14.46 5.14
CA TYR A 301 -2.31 -14.67 3.70
C TYR A 301 -2.82 -16.06 3.31
N ARG A 302 -2.59 -17.08 4.16
CA ARG A 302 -3.16 -18.42 4.00
C ARG A 302 -4.68 -18.40 4.00
N GLU A 303 -5.28 -17.63 4.90
CA GLU A 303 -6.75 -17.44 5.00
C GLU A 303 -7.38 -16.96 3.68
N ILE A 304 -6.60 -16.31 2.81
CA ILE A 304 -7.03 -15.83 1.50
C ILE A 304 -6.65 -16.85 0.41
N VAL A 305 -5.37 -17.20 0.34
CA VAL A 305 -4.79 -17.92 -0.81
C VAL A 305 -5.18 -19.39 -0.84
N GLU A 306 -5.23 -20.06 0.32
CA GLU A 306 -5.52 -21.50 0.38
C GLU A 306 -6.99 -21.81 0.07
N PRO A 307 -8.00 -21.18 0.70
CA PRO A 307 -9.40 -21.46 0.38
C PRO A 307 -9.78 -21.06 -1.04
N SER A 308 -9.20 -19.97 -1.57
CA SER A 308 -9.41 -19.56 -2.95
C SER A 308 -8.59 -20.38 -3.95
N GLN A 309 -7.62 -21.18 -3.49
CA GLN A 309 -6.66 -21.90 -4.33
C GLN A 309 -6.08 -21.00 -5.43
N SER A 310 -5.74 -19.76 -5.07
CA SER A 310 -5.34 -18.70 -6.02
C SER A 310 -3.82 -18.56 -6.19
N GLY A 311 -3.05 -19.44 -5.55
CA GLY A 311 -1.61 -19.30 -5.49
C GLY A 311 -0.96 -20.23 -4.47
N PHE A 312 0.21 -19.82 -4.00
CA PHE A 312 1.01 -20.54 -3.03
C PHE A 312 1.50 -19.60 -1.93
N CYS A 313 1.30 -20.01 -0.67
CA CYS A 313 1.98 -19.44 0.49
C CYS A 313 3.28 -20.21 0.72
N ILE A 314 4.42 -19.52 0.67
CA ILE A 314 5.73 -20.15 0.84
C ILE A 314 6.60 -19.38 1.85
N CYS A 315 7.52 -20.11 2.49
CA CYS A 315 8.51 -19.48 3.36
C CYS A 315 9.33 -18.45 2.56
N PRO A 316 9.36 -17.16 2.97
CA PRO A 316 10.00 -16.08 2.21
C PRO A 316 11.54 -16.14 2.21
N TYR A 317 12.11 -17.22 2.76
CA TYR A 317 13.54 -17.54 2.81
C TYR A 317 13.90 -18.77 1.96
N ASN A 318 12.91 -19.45 1.36
CA ASN A 318 13.12 -20.72 0.67
C ASN A 318 13.12 -20.53 -0.86
N SER A 319 14.30 -20.30 -1.44
CA SER A 319 14.46 -20.12 -2.89
C SER A 319 14.14 -21.39 -3.68
N LYS A 320 14.40 -22.58 -3.12
CA LYS A 320 14.10 -23.86 -3.75
C LYS A 320 12.60 -24.09 -3.91
N LEU A 321 11.82 -23.76 -2.88
CA LEU A 321 10.37 -23.85 -2.95
C LEU A 321 9.79 -22.79 -3.91
N LEU A 322 10.37 -21.58 -3.94
CA LEU A 322 10.01 -20.59 -4.96
C LEU A 322 10.25 -21.16 -6.37
N LEU A 323 11.43 -21.72 -6.64
CA LEU A 323 11.74 -22.38 -7.91
C LEU A 323 10.72 -23.46 -8.27
N GLU A 324 10.41 -24.36 -7.34
CA GLU A 324 9.43 -25.44 -7.54
C GLU A 324 8.08 -24.89 -7.99
N LYS A 325 7.58 -23.83 -7.34
CA LYS A 325 6.29 -23.22 -7.71
C LYS A 325 6.35 -22.48 -9.03
N LEU A 326 7.47 -21.81 -9.36
CA LEU A 326 7.67 -21.19 -10.67
C LEU A 326 7.63 -22.24 -11.78
N VAL A 327 8.37 -23.35 -11.61
CA VAL A 327 8.40 -24.47 -12.56
C VAL A 327 7.02 -25.09 -12.74
N PHE A 328 6.30 -25.36 -11.63
CA PHE A 328 4.95 -25.88 -11.68
C PHE A 328 4.02 -25.00 -12.52
N LEU A 329 4.05 -23.67 -12.33
CA LEU A 329 3.20 -22.73 -13.07
C LEU A 329 3.59 -22.58 -14.56
N ILE A 330 4.87 -22.77 -14.90
CA ILE A 330 5.32 -22.85 -16.29
C ILE A 330 4.70 -24.09 -16.96
N GLU A 331 4.78 -25.25 -16.31
CA GLU A 331 4.43 -26.55 -16.88
C GLU A 331 2.93 -26.85 -16.88
N ASN A 332 2.16 -26.21 -16.00
CA ASN A 332 0.74 -26.49 -15.80
C ASN A 332 -0.13 -25.30 -16.22
N GLU A 333 -0.13 -24.97 -17.51
CA GLU A 333 -0.89 -23.81 -18.05
C GLU A 333 -2.38 -23.81 -17.70
N LYS A 334 -3.04 -24.98 -17.79
CA LYS A 334 -4.47 -25.08 -17.45
C LYS A 334 -4.70 -24.72 -15.98
N GLU A 335 -3.93 -25.31 -15.08
CA GLU A 335 -4.05 -25.05 -13.64
C GLU A 335 -3.67 -23.60 -13.31
N ARG A 336 -2.62 -23.06 -13.92
CA ARG A 336 -2.22 -21.65 -13.82
C ARG A 336 -3.40 -20.72 -14.19
N SER A 337 -4.07 -20.98 -15.30
CA SER A 337 -5.24 -20.20 -15.73
C SER A 337 -6.40 -20.29 -14.73
N GLU A 338 -6.75 -21.50 -14.29
CA GLU A 338 -7.84 -21.67 -13.31
C GLU A 338 -7.52 -21.03 -11.95
N MET A 339 -6.27 -21.13 -11.49
CA MET A 339 -5.77 -20.46 -10.29
C MET A 339 -5.91 -18.94 -10.38
N GLY A 340 -5.57 -18.35 -11.52
CA GLY A 340 -5.79 -16.92 -11.80
C GLY A 340 -7.27 -16.53 -11.76
N LYS A 341 -8.16 -17.33 -12.35
CA LYS A 341 -9.62 -17.09 -12.33
C LYS A 341 -10.20 -17.17 -10.91
N ARG A 342 -9.80 -18.16 -10.12
CA ARG A 342 -10.24 -18.28 -8.72
C ARG A 342 -9.75 -17.10 -7.87
N GLY A 343 -8.50 -16.66 -8.08
CA GLY A 343 -7.98 -15.44 -7.47
C GLY A 343 -8.82 -14.21 -7.79
N ARG A 344 -9.17 -14.02 -9.08
CA ARG A 344 -10.02 -12.92 -9.51
C ARG A 344 -11.41 -12.97 -8.86
N ALA A 345 -12.06 -14.12 -8.86
CA ALA A 345 -13.36 -14.29 -8.23
C ALA A 345 -13.32 -13.99 -6.72
N CYS A 346 -12.22 -14.36 -6.05
CA CYS A 346 -12.04 -14.09 -4.62
C CYS A 346 -11.98 -12.58 -4.32
N VAL A 347 -11.21 -11.79 -5.09
CA VAL A 347 -11.16 -10.33 -4.87
C VAL A 347 -12.45 -9.62 -5.27
N GLU A 348 -13.12 -10.07 -6.32
CA GLU A 348 -14.43 -9.55 -6.74
C GLU A 348 -15.48 -9.68 -5.64
N ASN A 349 -15.51 -10.83 -4.95
CA ASN A 349 -16.52 -11.10 -3.94
C ASN A 349 -16.17 -10.54 -2.54
N TYR A 350 -14.89 -10.50 -2.16
CA TYR A 350 -14.51 -10.28 -0.75
C TYR A 350 -13.47 -9.18 -0.51
N TYR A 351 -12.52 -8.98 -1.43
CA TYR A 351 -11.31 -8.18 -1.17
C TYR A 351 -11.12 -7.07 -2.21
N ASN A 352 -12.11 -6.18 -2.35
CA ASN A 352 -12.08 -5.08 -3.31
C ASN A 352 -12.31 -3.72 -2.65
N TRP A 353 -11.89 -2.66 -3.33
CA TRP A 353 -12.04 -1.29 -2.83
C TRP A 353 -13.51 -0.83 -2.69
N GLN A 354 -14.45 -1.39 -3.47
CA GLN A 354 -15.83 -0.92 -3.45
C GLN A 354 -16.48 -1.16 -2.08
N THR A 355 -16.26 -2.33 -1.49
CA THR A 355 -16.75 -2.65 -0.14
C THR A 355 -16.10 -1.76 0.92
N GLU A 356 -14.81 -1.46 0.80
CA GLU A 356 -14.08 -0.55 1.69
C GLU A 356 -14.52 0.91 1.53
N CYS A 357 -14.90 1.31 0.31
CA CYS A 357 -15.44 2.62 -0.01
C CYS A 357 -16.78 2.86 0.71
N GLU A 358 -17.66 1.86 0.72
CA GLU A 358 -18.95 1.94 1.43
C GLU A 358 -18.76 2.10 2.94
N LYS A 359 -17.84 1.33 3.53
CA LYS A 359 -17.45 1.49 4.95
C LYS A 359 -16.89 2.89 5.24
N LEU A 360 -16.06 3.42 4.34
CA LEU A 360 -15.49 4.76 4.46
C LEU A 360 -16.61 5.82 4.44
N LEU A 361 -17.51 5.76 3.47
CA LEU A 361 -18.61 6.71 3.34
C LEU A 361 -19.58 6.65 4.53
N ALA A 362 -19.89 5.45 5.01
CA ALA A 362 -20.70 5.25 6.21
C ALA A 362 -20.02 5.83 7.46
N PHE A 363 -18.71 5.62 7.60
CA PHE A 363 -17.93 6.21 8.69
C PHE A 363 -18.01 7.73 8.65
N TYR A 364 -17.74 8.37 7.50
CA TYR A 364 -17.83 9.82 7.37
C TYR A 364 -19.24 10.37 7.60
N ALA A 365 -20.27 9.69 7.13
CA ALA A 365 -21.66 10.05 7.38
C ALA A 365 -21.96 10.08 8.89
N SER A 366 -21.52 9.07 9.65
CA SER A 366 -21.72 9.02 11.11
C SER A 366 -21.01 10.14 11.87
N ILE A 367 -19.95 10.72 11.29
CA ILE A 367 -19.23 11.86 11.89
C ILE A 367 -19.95 13.18 11.63
N VAL A 368 -20.57 13.31 10.45
CA VAL A 368 -21.23 14.54 10.01
C VAL A 368 -22.63 14.66 10.58
N SER A 369 -23.37 13.56 10.66
CA SER A 369 -24.72 13.55 11.25
C SER A 369 -24.66 13.89 12.75
N PRO A 370 -25.54 14.77 13.25
CA PRO A 370 -25.69 14.95 14.68
C PRO A 370 -26.13 13.61 15.28
N VAL A 371 -25.37 13.11 16.25
CA VAL A 371 -25.89 12.06 17.13
C VAL A 371 -27.04 12.69 17.88
N ASN A 372 -28.28 12.38 17.49
CA ASN A 372 -29.42 12.62 18.35
C ASN A 372 -29.19 11.70 19.56
N VAL A 373 -28.64 12.27 20.62
CA VAL A 373 -28.69 11.67 21.94
C VAL A 373 -30.16 11.78 22.35
N ILE A 374 -30.89 10.67 22.22
CA ILE A 374 -32.20 10.49 22.85
C ILE A 374 -31.97 10.19 24.32
#